data_AF-A0A412Q356-F1
#
_entry.id   AF-A0A412Q356-F1
#
_cell.length_a   1.000
_cell.length_b   1.000
_cell.length_c   1.000
_cell.angle_alpha   90.00
_cell.angle_beta   90.00
_cell.angle_gamma   90.00
#
_symmetry.space_group_name_H-M   'P 1'
#
loop_
_entity.id
_entity.type
_entity.pdbx_description
1 polymer ?
#
loop_
_entity_poly.entity_id
_entity_poly.type
_entity_poly.pdbx_seq_one_letter_code
_entity_poly.pdbx_strand_id
1 'polypeptide(L)'
;MGKSKTIAEQIDLLQSENEHLKELNKLFEKAIKLEFDMEAKKIHKIIENWNDFNEYWNQICRYFGLKKASDMAEFVSLMCTEQSLNFYKIHATNERVDVGAERVANQSAED
;
A
#
# COMPACT_ATOMS: atom_id res chain seq x y z
N MET A 1 29.78 32.70 27.44
CA MET A 1 28.96 33.05 26.27
C MET A 1 29.63 32.47 25.04
N GLY A 2 29.02 31.47 24.39
CA GLY A 2 29.58 30.88 23.17
C GLY A 2 29.63 31.92 22.06
N LYS A 3 30.74 31.99 21.32
CA LYS A 3 30.85 32.89 20.16
C LYS A 3 29.75 32.54 19.17
N SER A 4 28.88 33.50 18.85
CA SER A 4 27.88 33.32 17.79
C SER A 4 28.62 33.07 16.48
N LYS A 5 28.28 31.96 15.83
CA LYS A 5 28.83 31.63 14.51
C LYS A 5 28.51 32.74 13.53
N THR A 6 29.49 33.14 12.73
CA THR A 6 29.26 34.12 11.67
C THR A 6 28.27 33.55 10.65
N ILE A 7 27.64 34.42 9.86
CA ILE A 7 26.72 33.97 8.79
C ILE A 7 27.45 33.05 7.80
N ALA A 8 28.71 33.34 7.48
CA ALA A 8 29.53 32.50 6.61
C ALA A 8 29.72 31.08 7.19
N GLU A 9 30.08 30.97 8.46
CA GLU A 9 30.23 29.67 9.13
C GLU A 9 28.91 28.88 9.18
N GLN A 10 27.77 29.56 9.29
CA GLN A 10 26.46 28.90 9.23
C GLN A 10 26.13 28.40 7.82
N ILE A 11 26.50 29.16 6.78
CA ILE A 11 26.33 28.75 5.37
C ILE A 11 27.18 27.51 5.07
N ASP A 12 28.45 27.51 5.47
CA ASP A 12 29.35 26.38 5.22
C ASP A 12 28.85 25.10 5.91
N LEU A 13 28.35 25.23 7.14
CA LEU A 13 27.75 24.10 7.86
C LEU A 13 26.49 23.57 7.19
N LEU A 14 25.61 24.46 6.72
CA LEU A 14 24.40 24.06 5.99
C LEU A 14 24.74 23.39 4.66
N GLN A 15 25.78 23.84 3.96
CA GLN A 15 26.24 23.20 2.73
C GLN A 15 26.80 21.81 2.99
N SER A 16 27.68 21.68 4.00
CA SER A 16 28.24 20.38 4.40
C SER A 16 27.16 19.39 4.84
N GLU A 17 26.17 19.83 5.62
CA GLU A 17 25.05 18.97 6.01
C GLU A 17 24.21 18.55 4.79
N ASN A 18 23.97 19.47 3.84
CA ASN A 18 23.22 19.16 2.63
C ASN A 18 23.94 18.11 1.76
N GLU A 19 25.26 18.20 1.64
CA GLU A 19 26.07 17.19 0.96
C GLU A 19 26.00 15.83 1.64
N HIS A 20 26.15 15.81 2.97
CA HIS A 20 26.02 14.59 3.77
C HIS A 20 24.64 13.95 3.61
N LEU A 21 23.56 14.73 3.66
CA LEU A 21 22.20 14.24 3.43
C LEU A 21 22.00 13.66 2.03
N LYS A 22 22.60 14.25 0.99
CA LYS A 22 22.55 13.71 -0.37
C LYS A 22 23.27 12.37 -0.47
N GLU A 23 24.41 12.21 0.18
CA GLU A 23 25.13 10.93 0.23
C GLU A 23 24.32 9.85 0.93
N LEU A 24 23.72 10.17 2.08
CA LEU A 24 22.83 9.25 2.80
C LEU A 24 21.63 8.84 1.93
N ASN A 25 21.00 9.77 1.23
CA ASN A 25 19.89 9.44 0.33
C ASN A 25 20.33 8.52 -0.81
N LYS A 26 21.53 8.74 -1.38
CA LYS A 26 22.09 7.87 -2.43
C LYS A 26 22.38 6.47 -1.90
N LEU A 27 22.90 6.34 -0.68
CA LEU A 27 23.12 5.06 -0.04
C LEU A 27 21.80 4.34 0.23
N PHE A 28 20.78 5.05 0.71
CA PHE A 28 19.44 4.53 0.92
C PHE A 28 18.83 4.01 -0.38
N GLU A 29 18.83 4.80 -1.46
CA GLU A 29 18.33 4.38 -2.77
C GLU A 29 19.04 3.12 -3.29
N LYS A 30 20.36 3.04 -3.11
CA LYS A 30 21.15 1.86 -3.49
C LYS A 30 20.77 0.64 -2.66
N ALA A 31 20.63 0.79 -1.35
CA ALA A 31 20.23 -0.31 -0.45
C ALA A 31 18.83 -0.83 -0.81
N ILE A 32 17.87 0.08 -1.03
CA ILE A 32 16.51 -0.28 -1.43
C ILE A 32 16.50 -1.05 -2.75
N LYS A 33 17.26 -0.58 -3.75
CA LYS A 33 17.35 -1.26 -5.04
C LYS A 33 17.97 -2.65 -4.93
N LEU A 34 18.99 -2.82 -4.07
CA LEU A 34 19.66 -4.10 -3.89
C LEU A 34 18.80 -5.11 -3.15
N GLU A 35 18.11 -4.70 -2.09
CA GLU A 35 17.37 -5.61 -1.22
C GLU A 35 15.98 -5.95 -1.77
N PHE A 36 15.31 -4.98 -2.39
CA PHE A 36 13.91 -5.11 -2.78
C PHE A 36 13.68 -5.04 -4.29
N ASP A 37 14.73 -4.83 -5.10
CA ASP A 37 14.63 -4.59 -6.55
C ASP A 37 13.59 -3.51 -6.92
N MET A 38 13.54 -2.47 -6.09
CA MET A 38 12.53 -1.41 -6.17
C MET A 38 13.16 -0.02 -6.13
N GLU A 39 12.38 0.98 -6.56
CA GLU A 39 12.73 2.38 -6.40
C GLU A 39 12.32 2.88 -5.01
N ALA A 40 13.19 3.69 -4.37
CA ALA A 40 12.93 4.26 -3.05
C ALA A 40 11.59 5.00 -2.93
N LYS A 41 11.17 5.72 -3.99
CA LYS A 41 9.86 6.38 -4.04
C LYS A 41 8.69 5.43 -3.85
N LYS A 42 8.79 4.20 -4.36
CA LYS A 42 7.74 3.18 -4.19
C LYS A 42 7.67 2.72 -2.74
N ILE A 43 8.81 2.57 -2.07
CA ILE A 43 8.87 2.23 -0.64
C ILE A 43 8.29 3.35 0.22
N HIS A 44 8.63 4.61 -0.04
CA HIS A 44 8.01 5.74 0.68
C HIS A 44 6.48 5.70 0.58
N LYS A 45 5.95 5.47 -0.62
CA LYS A 45 4.51 5.34 -0.82
C LYS A 45 3.90 4.14 -0.08
N ILE A 46 4.61 3.02 0.02
CA ILE A 46 4.16 1.85 0.79
C ILE A 46 4.13 2.19 2.29
N ILE A 47 5.15 2.88 2.79
CA ILE A 47 5.25 3.28 4.20
C ILE A 47 4.15 4.29 4.55
N GLU A 48 3.89 5.28 3.69
CA GLU A 48 2.83 6.27 3.89
C GLU A 48 1.45 5.62 4.00
N ASN A 49 1.18 4.60 3.19
CA ASN A 49 -0.10 3.87 3.20
C ASN A 49 -0.06 2.61 4.07
N TRP A 50 1.00 2.42 4.87
CA TRP A 50 1.21 1.17 5.62
C TRP A 50 0.10 0.90 6.62
N ASN A 51 -0.40 1.95 7.29
CA ASN A 51 -1.47 1.81 8.27
C ASN A 51 -2.76 1.30 7.61
N ASP A 52 -3.15 1.88 6.47
CA ASP A 52 -4.33 1.48 5.73
C ASP A 52 -4.17 0.03 5.21
N PHE A 53 -3.03 -0.27 4.60
CA PHE A 53 -2.72 -1.63 4.15
C PHE A 53 -2.82 -2.64 5.28
N ASN A 54 -2.23 -2.32 6.44
CA ASN A 54 -2.24 -3.19 7.60
C ASN A 54 -3.66 -3.38 8.15
N GLU A 55 -4.50 -2.35 8.15
CA GLU A 55 -5.90 -2.47 8.55
C GLU A 55 -6.69 -3.42 7.64
N TYR A 56 -6.62 -3.23 6.32
CA TYR A 56 -7.26 -4.12 5.34
C TYR A 56 -6.75 -5.56 5.45
N TRP A 57 -5.43 -5.72 5.59
CA TRP A 57 -4.81 -7.03 5.75
C TRP A 57 -5.29 -7.73 7.02
N ASN A 58 -5.39 -7.00 8.14
CA ASN A 58 -5.91 -7.54 9.39
C ASN A 58 -7.38 -7.96 9.28
N GLN A 59 -8.20 -7.21 8.53
CA GLN A 59 -9.59 -7.58 8.27
C GLN A 59 -9.68 -8.89 7.49
N ILE A 60 -8.86 -9.06 6.44
CA ILE A 60 -8.78 -10.31 5.66
C ILE A 60 -8.36 -11.47 6.56
N CYS A 61 -7.31 -11.29 7.36
CA CYS A 61 -6.81 -12.33 8.26
C CYS A 61 -7.88 -12.76 9.28
N ARG A 62 -8.63 -11.81 9.84
CA ARG A 62 -9.73 -12.11 10.77
C ARG A 62 -10.88 -12.84 10.10
N TYR A 63 -11.28 -12.42 8.91
CA TYR A 63 -12.41 -12.99 8.19
C TYR A 63 -12.14 -14.43 7.76
N PHE A 64 -10.96 -14.70 7.20
CA PHE A 64 -10.57 -16.03 6.73
C PHE A 64 -9.87 -16.89 7.80
N GLY A 65 -9.65 -16.35 9.00
CA GLY A 65 -9.01 -17.08 10.10
C GLY A 65 -7.52 -17.37 9.87
N LEU A 66 -6.82 -16.53 9.11
CA LEU A 66 -5.39 -16.67 8.81
C LEU A 66 -4.57 -16.29 10.05
N LYS A 67 -3.91 -17.28 10.67
CA LYS A 67 -3.20 -17.07 11.95
C LYS A 67 -1.70 -17.30 11.84
N LYS A 68 -1.27 -18.09 10.87
CA LYS A 68 0.13 -18.46 10.63
C LYS A 68 0.60 -17.93 9.28
N ALA A 69 1.91 -17.77 9.13
CA ALA A 69 2.52 -17.38 7.87
C ALA A 69 2.20 -18.37 6.73
N SER A 70 2.05 -19.66 7.03
CA SER A 70 1.61 -20.68 6.06
C SER A 70 0.21 -20.38 5.52
N ASP A 71 -0.73 -20.04 6.40
CA ASP A 71 -2.13 -19.76 6.02
C ASP A 71 -2.19 -18.55 5.08
N MET A 72 -1.33 -17.55 5.32
CA MET A 72 -1.22 -16.37 4.46
C MET A 72 -0.64 -16.71 3.09
N ALA A 73 0.41 -17.53 3.03
CA ALA A 73 1.01 -17.96 1.77
C ALA A 73 0.04 -18.78 0.92
N GLU A 74 -0.69 -19.71 1.56
CA GLU A 74 -1.74 -20.50 0.90
C GLU A 74 -2.89 -19.61 0.40
N PHE A 75 -3.35 -18.67 1.22
CA PHE A 75 -4.38 -17.70 0.84
C PHE A 75 -3.96 -16.90 -0.39
N VAL A 76 -2.75 -16.33 -0.40
CA VAL A 76 -2.23 -15.58 -1.55
C VAL A 76 -2.11 -16.48 -2.78
N SER A 77 -1.60 -17.70 -2.63
CA SER A 77 -1.49 -18.65 -3.75
C SER A 77 -2.85 -19.01 -4.36
N LEU A 78 -3.91 -19.04 -3.57
CA LEU A 78 -5.27 -19.34 -4.04
C LEU A 78 -5.95 -18.10 -4.65
N MET A 79 -5.84 -16.96 -3.98
CA MET A 79 -6.60 -15.75 -4.29
C MET A 79 -5.92 -14.86 -5.33
N CYS A 80 -4.60 -14.89 -5.45
CA CYS A 80 -3.83 -14.09 -6.40
C CYS A 80 -3.51 -14.86 -7.69
N THR A 81 -4.51 -15.54 -8.25
CA THR A 81 -4.43 -16.25 -9.54
C THR A 81 -5.15 -15.47 -10.65
N GLU A 82 -4.84 -15.78 -11.91
CA GLU A 82 -5.56 -15.19 -13.05
C GLU A 82 -7.07 -15.50 -13.00
N GLN A 83 -7.45 -16.68 -12.52
CA GLN A 83 -8.85 -17.07 -12.40
C GLN A 83 -9.59 -16.18 -11.40
N SER A 84 -9.02 -16.00 -10.21
CA SER A 84 -9.58 -15.11 -9.18
C SER A 84 -9.64 -13.66 -9.65
N LEU A 85 -8.62 -13.18 -10.38
CA LEU A 85 -8.63 -11.85 -10.98
C LEU A 85 -9.72 -11.69 -12.05
N ASN A 86 -9.90 -12.69 -12.91
CA ASN A 86 -10.91 -12.67 -13.96
C ASN A 86 -12.32 -12.71 -13.37
N PHE A 87 -12.55 -13.56 -12.36
CA PHE A 87 -13.80 -13.59 -11.60
C PHE A 87 -14.12 -12.20 -11.02
N TYR A 88 -13.16 -11.60 -10.32
CA TYR A 88 -13.34 -10.26 -9.77
C TYR A 88 -13.67 -9.23 -10.85
N LYS A 89 -12.93 -9.20 -11.97
CA LYS A 89 -13.17 -8.24 -13.06
C LYS A 89 -14.58 -8.36 -13.63
N ILE A 90 -15.06 -9.59 -13.88
CA ILE A 90 -16.39 -9.83 -14.44
C ILE A 90 -17.48 -9.32 -13.49
N HIS A 91 -17.37 -9.64 -12.20
CA HIS A 91 -18.42 -9.33 -11.23
C HIS A 91 -18.34 -7.90 -10.68
N ALA A 92 -17.15 -7.34 -10.50
CA ALA A 92 -16.97 -5.96 -10.04
C ALA A 92 -17.40 -4.91 -11.08
N THR A 93 -17.29 -5.21 -12.39
CA THR A 93 -17.83 -4.32 -13.44
C THR A 93 -19.34 -4.53 -13.65
N ASN A 94 -19.88 -5.69 -13.30
CA ASN A 94 -21.30 -6.01 -13.42
C ASN A 94 -22.12 -5.59 -12.19
N GLU A 95 -21.50 -5.18 -11.08
CA GLU A 95 -22.20 -4.69 -9.87
C GLU A 95 -22.58 -3.19 -9.87
N ARG A 96 -22.43 -2.48 -11.00
CA ARG A 96 -23.22 -1.25 -11.26
C ARG A 96 -24.65 -1.57 -11.73
N VAL A 97 -25.18 -2.74 -11.41
CA VAL A 97 -26.56 -3.12 -11.69
C VAL A 97 -27.40 -2.83 -10.45
N ASP A 98 -28.21 -1.79 -10.59
CA ASP A 98 -29.36 -1.36 -9.78
C ASP A 98 -29.73 -2.20 -8.56
N VAL A 99 -29.58 -1.61 -7.38
CA VAL A 99 -30.32 -1.99 -6.14
C VAL A 99 -31.81 -1.58 -6.25
N GLY A 100 -32.38 -1.57 -7.45
CA GLY A 100 -33.66 -0.95 -7.78
C GLY A 100 -34.70 -1.85 -8.45
N ALA A 101 -34.40 -3.12 -8.69
CA ALA A 101 -35.27 -3.99 -9.52
C ALA A 101 -35.80 -5.25 -8.82
N GLU A 102 -35.83 -5.29 -7.49
CA GLU A 102 -36.41 -6.44 -6.75
C GLU A 102 -37.70 -6.09 -5.99
N ARG A 103 -38.55 -5.22 -6.58
CA ARG A 103 -39.87 -4.91 -6.02
C ARG A 103 -41.05 -4.91 -6.98
N VAL A 104 -40.91 -5.38 -8.22
CA VAL A 104 -42.03 -5.50 -9.17
C VAL A 104 -42.02 -6.88 -9.83
N ALA A 105 -42.15 -7.93 -9.03
CA ALA A 105 -42.47 -9.27 -9.54
C ALA A 105 -43.43 -10.07 -8.66
N ASN A 106 -43.89 -9.51 -7.53
CA ASN A 106 -44.86 -10.15 -6.62
C ASN A 106 -46.12 -9.29 -6.43
N GLN A 107 -46.74 -8.86 -7.53
CA GLN A 107 -48.07 -8.22 -7.48
C GLN A 107 -48.94 -8.50 -8.72
N SER A 108 -48.68 -9.60 -9.43
CA SER A 108 -49.48 -10.01 -10.60
C SER A 108 -49.95 -11.47 -10.54
N ALA A 109 -50.14 -12.00 -9.33
CA ALA A 109 -50.60 -13.37 -9.10
C ALA A 109 -51.76 -13.45 -8.08
N GLU A 110 -52.58 -12.40 -7.99
CA GLU A 110 -53.90 -12.44 -7.36
C GLU A 110 -54.86 -11.57 -8.19
N ASP A 111 -55.36 -12.16 -9.28
CA ASP A 111 -56.70 -11.88 -9.82
C ASP A 111 -57.49 -13.20 -9.78
#